data_AF-A0A8B8KCH1-F1
#
_entry.id   AF-A0A8B8KCH1-F1
#
_cell.length_a   1.000
_cell.length_b   1.000
_cell.length_c   1.000
_cell.angle_alpha   90.00
_cell.angle_beta   90.00
_cell.angle_gamma   90.00
#
_symmetry.space_group_name_H-M   'P 1'
#
loop_
_entity.id
_entity.type
_entity.pdbx_description
1 polymer ?
#
loop_
_entity_poly.entity_id
_entity_poly.type
_entity_poly.pdbx_seq_one_letter_code
_entity_poly.pdbx_strand_id
1 'polypeptide(L)'
;MNQSTINKKKRYYRWLRIAIHAALVLVCSSAAVLLGRLYYEKGGKSKWMGTLVQLAGFPILLPYYFFSASKNLSTNSIHQNQPSTTMLAFIYVSIGVLVALDCYLYSVGLWSLPVSTYSLICSSQLAFNAFFSYFLNSLKFTPYIINSLVLLTISSTLLVFQNDSSDSNQVSKKKYVIGFICTIGASAGYGLWLSLTQLVFKKVLKRETFKVVMDMIIYQSLVATCVTLVGLFASGEWSGLKNEMKEYEMGKASYLLNLTFTAILWQLFTIGCVGLIFEVSSLFSNAISVLGVPVVPMLAVMFFDDKMHGVKAMSMVLAIWGFVSYVYQQYLDDTKSENRNPSHVPKASSPLEEEVNR
;
A
#
# COMPACT_ATOMS: atom_id res chain seq x y z
N MET A 1 -5.88 -38.44 -8.68
CA MET A 1 -6.44 -37.32 -7.89
C MET A 1 -7.13 -36.37 -8.86
N ASN A 2 -8.45 -36.16 -8.76
CA ASN A 2 -9.26 -35.51 -9.80
C ASN A 2 -8.87 -34.03 -10.04
N GLN A 3 -8.84 -33.62 -11.31
CA GLN A 3 -8.53 -32.24 -11.76
C GLN A 3 -9.41 -31.18 -11.08
N SER A 4 -10.67 -31.53 -10.77
CA SER A 4 -11.61 -30.66 -10.06
C SER A 4 -11.23 -30.43 -8.59
N THR A 5 -10.66 -31.43 -7.91
CA THR A 5 -10.18 -31.31 -6.53
C THR A 5 -8.89 -30.48 -6.46
N ILE A 6 -8.02 -30.60 -7.46
CA ILE A 6 -6.79 -29.80 -7.59
C ILE A 6 -7.13 -28.32 -7.83
N ASN A 7 -8.11 -28.02 -8.70
CA ASN A 7 -8.56 -26.66 -8.97
C ASN A 7 -9.26 -26.00 -7.75
N LYS A 8 -10.09 -26.75 -7.02
CA LYS A 8 -10.70 -26.26 -5.76
C LYS A 8 -9.65 -25.94 -4.69
N LYS A 9 -8.66 -26.82 -4.53
CA LYS A 9 -7.54 -26.64 -3.58
C LYS A 9 -6.69 -25.42 -3.95
N LYS A 10 -6.36 -25.23 -5.23
CA LYS A 10 -5.62 -24.05 -5.73
C LYS A 10 -6.39 -22.74 -5.52
N ARG A 11 -7.71 -22.73 -5.77
CA ARG A 11 -8.60 -21.57 -5.48
C ARG A 11 -8.60 -21.25 -3.99
N TYR A 12 -8.75 -22.25 -3.13
CA TYR A 12 -8.73 -22.06 -1.67
C TYR A 12 -7.41 -21.45 -1.17
N TYR A 13 -6.25 -21.99 -1.58
CA TYR A 13 -4.95 -21.41 -1.20
C TYR A 13 -4.78 -19.98 -1.69
N ARG A 14 -5.26 -19.65 -2.90
CA ARG A 14 -5.23 -18.27 -3.41
C ARG A 14 -6.04 -17.32 -2.52
N TRP A 15 -7.27 -17.69 -2.17
CA TRP A 15 -8.11 -16.88 -1.27
C TRP A 15 -7.51 -16.75 0.13
N LEU A 16 -6.90 -17.82 0.65
CA LEU A 16 -6.18 -17.78 1.93
C LEU A 16 -5.01 -16.79 1.89
N ARG A 17 -4.19 -16.78 0.82
CA ARG A 17 -3.11 -15.80 0.66
C ARG A 17 -3.64 -14.37 0.60
N ILE A 18 -4.71 -14.14 -0.17
CA ILE A 18 -5.36 -12.82 -0.25
C ILE A 18 -5.82 -12.37 1.14
N ALA A 19 -6.46 -13.26 1.91
CA ALA A 19 -6.92 -12.94 3.27
C ALA A 19 -5.75 -12.61 4.21
N ILE A 20 -4.65 -13.37 4.16
CA ILE A 20 -3.44 -13.11 4.96
C ILE A 20 -2.85 -11.74 4.59
N HIS A 21 -2.67 -11.46 3.29
CA HIS A 21 -2.14 -10.18 2.85
C HIS A 21 -3.05 -9.01 3.24
N ALA A 22 -4.37 -9.17 3.14
CA ALA A 22 -5.34 -8.17 3.57
C ALA A 22 -5.27 -7.91 5.09
N ALA A 23 -5.16 -8.97 5.90
CA ALA A 23 -5.00 -8.83 7.34
C ALA A 23 -3.70 -8.10 7.71
N LEU A 24 -2.59 -8.42 7.04
CA LEU A 24 -1.31 -7.71 7.22
C LEU A 24 -1.46 -6.22 6.90
N VAL A 25 -2.10 -5.87 5.78
CA VAL A 25 -2.33 -4.47 5.40
C VAL A 25 -3.14 -3.72 6.46
N LEU A 26 -4.24 -4.29 6.93
CA LEU A 26 -5.15 -3.64 7.89
C LEU A 26 -4.52 -3.45 9.27
N VAL A 27 -3.92 -4.51 9.81
CA VAL A 27 -3.36 -4.51 11.17
C VAL A 27 -2.07 -3.69 11.22
N CYS A 28 -1.16 -3.91 10.26
CA CYS A 28 0.15 -3.28 10.30
C CYS A 28 0.10 -1.80 9.96
N SER A 29 -0.77 -1.34 9.04
CA SER A 29 -0.90 0.09 8.73
C SER A 29 -1.31 0.90 9.97
N SER A 30 -2.34 0.45 10.66
CA SER A 30 -2.87 1.15 11.83
C SER A 30 -1.84 1.20 12.96
N ALA A 31 -1.25 0.05 13.29
CA ALA A 31 -0.22 -0.03 14.33
C ALA A 31 1.01 0.82 13.99
N ALA A 32 1.49 0.79 12.74
CA ALA A 32 2.67 1.54 12.33
C ALA A 32 2.44 3.06 12.37
N VAL A 33 1.25 3.54 11.98
CA VAL A 33 0.89 4.96 12.07
C VAL A 33 0.82 5.42 13.53
N LEU A 34 0.26 4.61 14.44
CA LEU A 34 0.19 4.94 15.86
C LEU A 34 1.58 4.99 16.51
N LEU A 35 2.47 4.05 16.18
CA LEU A 35 3.86 4.06 16.66
C LEU A 35 4.65 5.25 16.09
N GLY A 36 4.44 5.57 14.81
CA GLY A 36 4.98 6.77 14.18
C GLY A 36 4.49 8.06 14.86
N ARG A 37 3.22 8.10 15.29
CA ARG A 37 2.70 9.22 16.08
C ARG A 37 3.34 9.28 17.45
N LEU A 38 3.42 8.15 18.14
CA LEU A 38 4.04 8.04 19.47
C LEU A 38 5.48 8.55 19.43
N TYR A 39 6.23 8.24 18.37
CA TYR A 39 7.58 8.76 18.15
C TYR A 39 7.61 10.29 18.21
N TYR A 40 6.76 10.97 17.45
CA TYR A 40 6.74 12.43 17.40
C TYR A 40 6.21 13.08 18.68
N GLU A 41 5.22 12.48 19.34
CA GLU A 41 4.66 13.03 20.58
C GLU A 41 5.60 12.88 21.78
N LYS A 42 6.39 11.81 21.82
CA LYS A 42 7.32 11.53 22.94
C LYS A 42 8.71 12.13 22.76
N GLY A 43 8.86 13.07 21.82
CA GLY A 43 10.07 13.89 21.68
C GLY A 43 10.90 13.60 20.43
N GLY A 44 10.42 12.75 19.51
CA GLY A 44 11.00 12.57 18.18
C GLY A 44 10.90 13.84 17.35
N LYS A 45 12.02 14.31 16.80
CA LYS A 45 12.13 15.57 16.03
C LYS A 45 12.58 15.31 14.59
N SER A 46 13.30 14.21 14.34
CA SER A 46 13.85 13.89 13.03
C SER A 46 12.80 13.31 12.06
N LYS A 47 12.53 14.06 10.98
CA LYS A 47 11.60 13.64 9.92
C LYS A 47 12.26 12.56 9.06
N TRP A 48 13.57 12.67 8.84
CA TRP A 48 14.33 11.68 8.11
C TRP A 48 14.45 10.36 8.86
N MET A 49 14.52 10.38 10.20
CA MET A 49 14.43 9.15 10.99
C MET A 49 13.05 8.49 10.87
N GLY A 50 11.97 9.29 10.97
CA GLY A 50 10.61 8.81 10.73
C GLY A 50 10.40 8.23 9.32
N THR A 51 11.14 8.76 8.33
CA THR A 51 11.16 8.24 6.96
C THR A 51 11.97 6.94 6.87
N LEU A 52 13.13 6.91 7.51
CA LEU A 52 14.06 5.78 7.47
C LEU A 52 13.41 4.53 8.05
N VAL A 53 12.70 4.64 9.16
CA VAL A 53 12.03 3.48 9.77
C VAL A 53 10.92 2.90 8.89
N GLN A 54 10.29 3.68 8.01
CA GLN A 54 9.30 3.13 7.08
C GLN A 54 9.92 2.18 6.05
N LEU A 55 11.23 2.31 5.79
CA LEU A 55 11.92 1.67 4.66
C LEU A 55 12.98 0.66 5.10
N ALA A 56 13.60 0.87 6.25
CA ALA A 56 14.74 0.10 6.75
C ALA A 56 14.38 -1.31 7.25
N GLY A 57 13.10 -1.72 7.20
CA GLY A 57 12.65 -3.04 7.64
C GLY A 57 12.98 -4.19 6.67
N PHE A 58 13.41 -3.89 5.44
CA PHE A 58 13.63 -4.90 4.39
C PHE A 58 14.64 -6.02 4.73
N PRO A 59 15.67 -5.83 5.58
CA PRO A 59 16.61 -6.91 5.91
C PRO A 59 15.95 -8.13 6.55
N ILE A 60 14.77 -7.96 7.18
CA ILE A 60 13.98 -9.06 7.76
C ILE A 60 13.58 -10.10 6.69
N LEU A 61 13.52 -9.69 5.42
CA LEU A 61 13.17 -10.57 4.30
C LEU A 61 14.35 -11.40 3.78
N LEU A 62 15.59 -11.04 4.11
CA LEU A 62 16.78 -11.70 3.58
C LEU A 62 16.88 -13.18 4.00
N PRO A 63 16.64 -13.58 5.27
CA PRO A 63 16.70 -14.99 5.66
C PRO A 63 15.72 -15.87 4.87
N TYR A 64 14.49 -15.38 4.65
CA TYR A 64 13.49 -16.07 3.85
C TYR A 64 13.90 -16.15 2.37
N TYR A 65 14.46 -15.06 1.84
CA TYR A 65 14.93 -14.99 0.45
C TYR A 65 16.05 -16.00 0.18
N PHE A 66 17.08 -16.05 1.05
CA PHE A 66 18.20 -16.98 0.91
C PHE A 66 17.78 -18.45 1.06
N PHE A 67 16.89 -18.75 2.02
CA PHE A 67 16.35 -20.10 2.20
C PHE A 67 15.53 -20.57 0.98
N SER A 68 14.72 -19.67 0.40
CA SER A 68 13.92 -19.96 -0.79
C SER A 68 14.79 -20.05 -2.06
N ALA A 69 15.81 -19.22 -2.18
CA ALA A 69 16.77 -19.25 -3.29
C ALA A 69 17.56 -20.57 -3.31
N SER A 70 17.99 -21.07 -2.15
CA SER A 70 18.69 -22.36 -2.02
C SER A 70 17.85 -23.55 -2.48
N LYS A 71 16.51 -23.50 -2.37
CA LYS A 71 15.61 -24.55 -2.88
C LYS A 71 15.38 -24.49 -4.39
N ASN A 72 15.63 -23.34 -5.02
CA ASN A 72 15.37 -23.12 -6.44
C ASN A 72 16.62 -23.28 -7.33
N LEU A 73 17.79 -23.60 -6.75
CA LEU A 73 19.03 -23.85 -7.51
C LEU A 73 18.96 -25.09 -8.43
N SER A 74 17.91 -25.92 -8.32
CA SER A 74 17.80 -27.19 -9.06
C SER A 74 17.03 -27.11 -10.39
N THR A 75 16.67 -25.93 -10.90
CA THR A 75 15.99 -25.82 -12.21
C THR A 75 16.59 -24.71 -13.07
N ASN A 76 17.67 -25.04 -13.79
CA ASN A 76 18.15 -24.27 -14.92
C ASN A 76 17.12 -24.36 -16.05
N SER A 77 16.16 -23.43 -16.10
CA SER A 77 15.39 -23.16 -17.31
C SER A 77 15.84 -21.83 -17.91
N ILE A 78 16.61 -21.94 -19.00
CA ILE A 78 16.97 -20.85 -19.89
C ILE A 78 15.66 -20.24 -20.41
N HIS A 79 15.27 -19.07 -19.90
CA HIS A 79 14.08 -18.37 -20.35
C HIS A 79 14.44 -17.15 -21.19
N GLN A 80 14.22 -17.29 -22.50
CA GLN A 80 14.50 -16.35 -23.59
C GLN A 80 13.79 -14.97 -23.54
N ASN A 81 13.17 -14.58 -22.42
CA ASN A 81 12.45 -13.29 -22.29
C ASN A 81 12.66 -12.66 -20.90
N GLN A 82 13.89 -12.64 -20.41
CA GLN A 82 14.23 -11.87 -19.21
C GLN A 82 14.39 -10.38 -19.59
N PRO A 83 13.73 -9.45 -18.87
CA PRO A 83 13.95 -8.02 -19.10
C PRO A 83 15.42 -7.67 -18.87
N SER A 84 15.94 -6.73 -19.65
CA SER A 84 17.33 -6.27 -19.51
C SER A 84 17.62 -5.85 -18.07
N THR A 85 18.78 -6.26 -17.55
CA THR A 85 19.25 -5.92 -16.20
C THR A 85 19.29 -4.41 -15.98
N THR A 86 19.64 -3.64 -17.01
CA THR A 86 19.63 -2.17 -16.99
C THR A 86 18.22 -1.61 -16.88
N MET A 87 17.24 -2.21 -17.56
CA MET A 87 15.83 -1.81 -17.46
C MET A 87 15.27 -2.09 -16.06
N LEU A 88 15.57 -3.26 -15.49
CA LEU A 88 15.18 -3.60 -14.11
C LEU A 88 15.82 -2.66 -13.10
N ALA A 89 17.11 -2.37 -13.24
CA ALA A 89 17.82 -1.42 -12.39
C ALA A 89 17.16 -0.03 -12.45
N PHE A 90 16.85 0.47 -13.65
CA PHE A 90 16.14 1.75 -13.81
C PHE A 90 14.78 1.76 -13.13
N ILE A 91 14.01 0.67 -13.24
CA ILE A 91 12.69 0.53 -12.59
C ILE A 91 12.85 0.55 -11.07
N TYR A 92 13.73 -0.27 -10.50
CA TYR A 92 13.92 -0.34 -9.05
C TYR A 92 14.46 0.97 -8.49
N VAL A 93 15.37 1.64 -9.20
CA VAL A 93 15.89 2.95 -8.80
C VAL A 93 14.79 4.00 -8.84
N SER A 94 14.05 4.10 -9.94
CA SER A 94 12.98 5.11 -10.09
C SER A 94 11.88 4.92 -9.05
N ILE A 95 11.46 3.68 -8.82
CA ILE A 95 10.44 3.36 -7.83
C ILE A 95 10.96 3.57 -6.40
N GLY A 96 12.20 3.17 -6.10
CA GLY A 96 12.80 3.38 -4.80
C GLY A 96 12.95 4.86 -4.45
N VAL A 97 13.34 5.70 -5.42
CA VAL A 97 13.40 7.16 -5.25
C VAL A 97 12.01 7.75 -5.01
N LEU A 98 11.00 7.32 -5.79
CA LEU A 98 9.60 7.74 -5.60
C LEU A 98 9.11 7.40 -4.18
N VAL A 99 9.37 6.17 -3.73
CA VAL A 99 8.97 5.69 -2.41
C VAL A 99 9.69 6.43 -1.28
N ALA A 100 10.97 6.75 -1.43
CA ALA A 100 11.69 7.56 -0.44
C ALA A 100 11.09 8.97 -0.30
N LEU A 101 10.79 9.63 -1.43
CA LEU A 101 10.14 10.94 -1.43
C LEU A 101 8.75 10.87 -0.78
N ASP A 102 7.97 9.83 -1.11
CA ASP A 102 6.65 9.58 -0.57
C ASP A 102 6.66 9.43 0.96
N CYS A 103 7.53 8.55 1.47
CA CYS A 103 7.70 8.34 2.91
C CYS A 103 8.17 9.60 3.65
N TYR A 104 8.98 10.45 2.99
CA TYR A 104 9.39 11.74 3.55
C TYR A 104 8.21 12.69 3.68
N LEU A 105 7.40 12.82 2.62
CA LEU A 105 6.19 13.64 2.64
C LEU A 105 5.19 13.15 3.70
N TYR A 106 4.99 11.83 3.84
CA TYR A 106 4.18 11.26 4.92
C TYR A 106 4.74 11.56 6.31
N SER A 107 6.07 11.48 6.49
CA SER A 107 6.72 11.84 7.76
C SER A 107 6.50 13.30 8.14
N VAL A 108 6.62 14.21 7.16
CA VAL A 108 6.32 15.64 7.33
C VAL A 108 4.85 15.84 7.69
N GLY A 109 3.94 15.12 7.01
CA GLY A 109 2.50 15.14 7.25
C GLY A 109 2.14 14.71 8.66
N LEU A 110 2.63 13.54 9.09
CA LEU A 110 2.35 12.96 10.41
C LEU A 110 2.93 13.80 11.56
N TRP A 111 4.07 14.44 11.34
CA TRP A 111 4.67 15.39 12.29
C TRP A 111 3.89 16.71 12.40
N SER A 112 3.19 17.09 11.33
CA SER A 112 2.54 18.41 11.20
C SER A 112 1.06 18.40 11.51
N LEU A 113 0.38 17.27 11.31
CA LEU A 113 -1.07 17.15 11.40
C LEU A 113 -1.49 16.23 12.57
N PRO A 114 -2.70 16.42 13.12
CA PRO A 114 -3.36 15.41 13.94
C PRO A 114 -3.54 14.10 13.18
N VAL A 115 -3.47 12.96 13.88
CA VAL A 115 -3.57 11.62 13.27
C VAL A 115 -4.88 11.43 12.52
N SER A 116 -5.98 11.94 13.08
CA SER A 116 -7.29 11.86 12.43
C SER A 116 -7.34 12.61 11.10
N THR A 117 -6.80 13.83 11.04
CA THR A 117 -6.70 14.62 9.80
C THR A 117 -5.76 13.96 8.79
N TYR A 118 -4.57 13.53 9.24
CA TYR A 118 -3.60 12.83 8.41
C TYR A 118 -4.22 11.60 7.73
N SER A 119 -4.84 10.72 8.51
CA SER A 119 -5.45 9.48 8.03
C SER A 119 -6.53 9.75 6.97
N LEU A 120 -7.36 10.78 7.19
CA LEU A 120 -8.42 11.12 6.26
C LEU A 120 -7.89 11.68 4.94
N ILE A 121 -6.82 12.48 4.95
CA ILE A 121 -6.17 12.93 3.70
C ILE A 121 -5.57 11.72 2.97
N CYS A 122 -4.96 10.78 3.68
CA CYS A 122 -4.44 9.54 3.08
C CYS A 122 -5.53 8.74 2.34
N SER A 123 -6.81 8.83 2.71
CA SER A 123 -7.89 8.16 1.97
C SER A 123 -8.01 8.62 0.50
N SER A 124 -7.56 9.84 0.19
CA SER A 124 -7.51 10.37 -1.18
C SER A 124 -6.55 9.59 -2.09
N GLN A 125 -5.63 8.78 -1.52
CA GLN A 125 -4.73 7.92 -2.28
C GLN A 125 -5.48 6.92 -3.17
N LEU A 126 -6.72 6.53 -2.82
CA LEU A 126 -7.55 5.68 -3.69
C LEU A 126 -7.91 6.40 -4.99
N ALA A 127 -8.16 7.72 -4.92
CA ALA A 127 -8.49 8.52 -6.08
C ALA A 127 -7.32 8.72 -7.02
N PHE A 128 -6.16 9.06 -6.47
CA PHE A 128 -4.94 9.12 -7.27
C PHE A 128 -4.59 7.76 -7.87
N ASN A 129 -4.73 6.66 -7.12
CA ASN A 129 -4.47 5.33 -7.67
C ASN A 129 -5.43 4.97 -8.81
N ALA A 130 -6.72 5.27 -8.69
CA ALA A 130 -7.69 5.03 -9.75
C ALA A 130 -7.38 5.84 -11.01
N PHE A 131 -7.04 7.12 -10.83
CA PHE A 131 -6.57 7.98 -11.90
C PHE A 131 -5.32 7.41 -12.59
N PHE A 132 -4.25 7.10 -11.85
CA PHE A 132 -3.03 6.55 -12.45
C PHE A 132 -3.23 5.15 -13.05
N SER A 133 -4.07 4.31 -12.44
CA SER A 133 -4.40 2.98 -12.98
C SER A 133 -5.17 3.05 -14.29
N TYR A 134 -5.99 4.08 -14.50
CA TYR A 134 -6.64 4.31 -15.79
C TYR A 134 -5.60 4.58 -16.89
N PHE A 135 -4.67 5.51 -16.67
CA PHE A 135 -3.66 5.86 -17.67
C PHE A 135 -2.60 4.78 -17.87
N LEU A 136 -2.08 4.19 -16.79
CA LEU A 136 -0.93 3.30 -16.83
C LEU A 136 -1.34 1.83 -17.07
N ASN A 137 -2.42 1.40 -16.44
CA ASN A 137 -2.88 0.01 -16.45
C ASN A 137 -4.12 -0.23 -17.32
N SER A 138 -4.61 0.80 -18.03
CA SER A 138 -5.79 0.76 -18.90
C SER A 138 -7.04 0.24 -18.18
N LEU A 139 -7.22 0.64 -16.92
CA LEU A 139 -8.41 0.32 -16.16
C LEU A 139 -9.65 0.92 -16.85
N LYS A 140 -10.75 0.16 -16.99
CA LYS A 140 -12.02 0.73 -17.42
C LYS A 140 -12.75 1.28 -16.19
N PHE A 141 -13.04 2.58 -16.17
CA PHE A 141 -13.85 3.16 -15.11
C PHE A 141 -15.30 2.69 -15.22
N THR A 142 -15.76 1.97 -14.21
CA THR A 142 -17.18 1.67 -14.02
C THR A 142 -17.84 2.82 -13.27
N PRO A 143 -19.12 3.18 -13.53
CA PRO A 143 -19.82 4.25 -12.82
C PRO A 143 -19.75 4.17 -11.29
N TYR A 144 -19.69 2.94 -10.75
CA TYR A 144 -19.52 2.70 -9.32
C TYR A 144 -18.14 3.09 -8.77
N ILE A 145 -17.06 2.90 -9.53
CA ILE A 145 -15.72 3.35 -9.15
C ILE A 145 -15.70 4.88 -9.11
N ILE A 146 -16.30 5.54 -10.11
CA ILE A 146 -16.43 7.00 -10.15
C ILE A 146 -17.28 7.50 -8.96
N ASN A 147 -18.39 6.83 -8.65
CA ASN A 147 -19.24 7.20 -7.50
C ASN A 147 -18.49 7.09 -6.16
N SER A 148 -17.76 5.98 -5.93
CA SER A 148 -16.94 5.82 -4.72
C SER A 148 -15.84 6.88 -4.64
N LEU A 149 -15.24 7.25 -5.76
CA LEU A 149 -14.20 8.30 -5.84
C LEU A 149 -14.75 9.69 -5.50
N VAL A 150 -15.92 10.04 -6.03
CA VAL A 150 -16.60 11.30 -5.74
C VAL A 150 -16.96 11.38 -4.25
N LEU A 151 -17.52 10.30 -3.68
CA LEU A 151 -17.86 10.23 -2.26
C LEU A 151 -16.63 10.38 -1.35
N LEU A 152 -15.51 9.72 -1.67
CA LEU A 152 -14.26 9.86 -0.94
C LEU A 152 -13.70 11.29 -1.04
N THR A 153 -13.76 11.91 -2.22
CA THR A 153 -13.29 13.27 -2.45
C THR A 153 -14.12 14.30 -1.67
N ILE A 154 -15.44 14.15 -1.66
CA ILE A 154 -16.37 14.98 -0.87
C ILE A 154 -16.10 14.81 0.63
N SER A 155 -15.89 13.57 1.09
CA SER A 155 -15.53 13.25 2.47
C SER A 155 -14.24 13.95 2.90
N SER A 156 -13.17 13.85 2.10
CA SER A 156 -11.90 14.55 2.34
C SER A 156 -12.06 16.07 2.33
N THR A 157 -12.89 16.62 1.44
CA THR A 157 -13.09 18.07 1.30
C THR A 157 -13.87 18.66 2.48
N LEU A 158 -14.92 17.97 2.95
CA LEU A 158 -15.71 18.36 4.14
C LEU A 158 -14.83 18.50 5.40
N LEU A 159 -13.75 17.74 5.50
CA LEU A 159 -12.81 17.80 6.62
C LEU A 159 -11.87 19.00 6.58
N VAL A 160 -11.55 19.50 5.38
CA VAL A 160 -10.72 20.70 5.18
C VAL A 160 -11.45 21.95 5.66
N PHE A 161 -12.76 22.01 5.43
CA PHE A 161 -13.59 23.17 5.77
C PHE A 161 -14.01 23.27 7.24
N GLN A 162 -13.58 22.34 8.11
CA GLN A 162 -13.86 22.40 9.55
C GLN A 162 -12.76 23.02 10.41
N ASN A 163 -11.66 23.52 9.83
CA ASN A 163 -10.55 24.05 10.62
C ASN A 163 -10.74 25.49 11.12
N ASP A 164 -11.98 26.00 11.11
CA ASP A 164 -12.31 27.29 11.71
C ASP A 164 -12.84 27.10 13.14
N SER A 165 -11.96 27.41 14.09
CA SER A 165 -12.21 28.15 15.35
C SER A 165 -11.49 27.55 16.56
N SER A 166 -10.24 28.00 16.80
CA SER A 166 -9.76 28.50 18.11
C SER A 166 -8.23 28.77 18.08
N ASP A 167 -7.86 30.02 18.29
CA ASP A 167 -6.60 30.53 18.87
C ASP A 167 -5.31 29.69 18.72
N SER A 168 -4.64 29.75 17.56
CA SER A 168 -3.19 29.46 17.56
C SER A 168 -2.38 30.31 16.59
N ASN A 169 -1.20 30.72 17.08
CA ASN A 169 -0.18 31.56 16.45
C ASN A 169 0.04 31.28 14.95
N GLN A 170 0.37 32.30 14.15
CA GLN A 170 0.66 32.19 12.70
C GLN A 170 1.62 31.03 12.34
N VAL A 171 2.55 30.67 13.22
CA VAL A 171 3.49 29.55 13.04
C VAL A 171 2.78 28.18 13.03
N SER A 172 1.74 27.99 13.84
CA SER A 172 0.89 26.79 13.89
C SER A 172 0.14 26.59 12.56
N LYS A 173 -0.45 27.68 12.02
CA LYS A 173 -1.16 27.64 10.73
C LYS A 173 -0.24 27.27 9.57
N LYS A 174 0.97 27.84 9.51
CA LYS A 174 1.96 27.50 8.45
C LYS A 174 2.37 26.02 8.52
N LYS A 175 2.64 25.49 9.72
CA LYS A 175 2.98 24.07 9.93
C LYS A 175 1.85 23.16 9.45
N TYR A 176 0.61 23.50 9.77
CA TYR A 176 -0.56 22.75 9.31
C TYR A 176 -0.69 22.71 7.78
N VAL A 177 -0.57 23.86 7.11
CA VAL A 177 -0.67 23.95 5.63
C VAL A 177 0.42 23.13 4.95
N ILE A 178 1.66 23.19 5.44
CA ILE A 178 2.76 22.37 4.91
C ILE A 178 2.43 20.88 5.08
N GLY A 179 1.99 20.48 6.28
CA GLY A 179 1.57 19.11 6.54
C GLY A 179 0.47 18.63 5.60
N PHE A 180 -0.52 19.48 5.35
CA PHE A 180 -1.63 19.21 4.45
C PHE A 180 -1.15 18.97 3.00
N ILE A 181 -0.38 19.91 2.45
CA ILE A 181 0.14 19.80 1.07
C ILE A 181 1.05 18.58 0.93
N CYS A 182 1.93 18.34 1.90
CA CYS A 182 2.80 17.16 1.92
C CYS A 182 1.97 15.87 1.95
N THR A 183 0.90 15.79 2.74
CA THR A 183 0.09 14.57 2.86
C THR A 183 -0.73 14.30 1.59
N ILE A 184 -1.22 15.34 0.90
CA ILE A 184 -1.84 15.18 -0.43
C ILE A 184 -0.80 14.71 -1.45
N GLY A 185 0.38 15.34 -1.46
CA GLY A 185 1.49 14.93 -2.34
C GLY A 185 1.88 13.46 -2.12
N ALA A 186 1.94 13.02 -0.86
CA ALA A 186 2.19 11.64 -0.49
C ALA A 186 1.04 10.70 -0.91
N SER A 187 -0.21 11.13 -0.76
CA SER A 187 -1.36 10.33 -1.23
C SER A 187 -1.31 10.11 -2.75
N ALA A 188 -0.87 11.12 -3.50
CA ALA A 188 -0.64 11.02 -4.94
C ALA A 188 0.56 10.13 -5.27
N GLY A 189 1.68 10.29 -4.56
CA GLY A 189 2.89 9.46 -4.70
C GLY A 189 2.62 7.99 -4.44
N TYR A 190 1.92 7.67 -3.35
CA TYR A 190 1.48 6.32 -3.01
C TYR A 190 0.56 5.71 -4.08
N GLY A 191 -0.43 6.48 -4.56
CA GLY A 191 -1.30 6.03 -5.64
C GLY A 191 -0.54 5.73 -6.93
N LEU A 192 0.46 6.55 -7.26
CA LEU A 192 1.34 6.34 -8.41
C LEU A 192 2.22 5.10 -8.21
N TRP A 193 2.80 4.91 -7.02
CA TRP A 193 3.63 3.76 -6.66
C TRP A 193 2.88 2.43 -6.87
N LEU A 194 1.64 2.35 -6.38
CA LEU A 194 0.80 1.17 -6.54
C LEU A 194 0.52 0.86 -8.03
N SER A 195 0.18 1.90 -8.80
CA SER A 195 -0.10 1.77 -10.24
C SER A 195 1.15 1.36 -11.04
N LEU A 196 2.32 1.93 -10.74
CA LEU A 196 3.59 1.58 -11.37
C LEU A 196 4.00 0.15 -11.03
N THR A 197 3.86 -0.27 -9.77
CA THR A 197 4.16 -1.65 -9.34
C THR A 197 3.31 -2.65 -10.10
N GLN A 198 2.01 -2.38 -10.26
CA GLN A 198 1.14 -3.24 -11.08
C GLN A 198 1.55 -3.26 -12.56
N LEU A 199 1.92 -2.10 -13.13
CA LEU A 199 2.37 -2.01 -14.51
C LEU A 199 3.64 -2.84 -14.73
N VAL A 200 4.58 -2.78 -13.80
CA VAL A 200 5.84 -3.54 -13.83
C VAL A 200 5.56 -5.05 -13.78
N PHE A 201 4.66 -5.51 -12.91
CA PHE A 201 4.24 -6.92 -12.89
C PHE A 201 3.58 -7.36 -14.20
N LYS A 202 2.68 -6.55 -14.76
CA LYS A 202 1.95 -6.90 -15.99
C LYS A 202 2.81 -6.84 -17.25
N LYS A 203 3.59 -5.77 -17.43
CA LYS A 203 4.27 -5.47 -18.70
C LYS A 203 5.72 -5.90 -18.74
N VAL A 204 6.44 -5.83 -17.62
CA VAL A 204 7.90 -6.04 -17.59
C VAL A 204 8.23 -7.45 -17.10
N LEU A 205 7.71 -7.82 -15.94
CA LEU A 205 8.10 -9.06 -15.28
C LEU A 205 7.34 -10.29 -15.82
N LYS A 206 6.12 -10.10 -16.35
CA LYS A 206 5.31 -11.08 -17.10
C LYS A 206 5.24 -12.50 -16.49
N ARG A 207 5.53 -12.66 -15.19
CA ARG A 207 5.72 -13.95 -14.50
C ARG A 207 5.20 -13.94 -13.08
N GLU A 208 4.61 -15.08 -12.72
CA GLU A 208 3.88 -15.31 -11.47
C GLU A 208 4.71 -16.01 -10.38
N THR A 209 5.95 -15.57 -10.12
CA THR A 209 6.74 -16.18 -9.03
C THR A 209 6.84 -15.27 -7.81
N PHE A 210 6.73 -15.87 -6.62
CA PHE A 210 6.91 -15.18 -5.34
C PHE A 210 8.28 -14.48 -5.24
N LYS A 211 9.31 -15.03 -5.91
CA LYS A 211 10.64 -14.42 -5.99
C LYS A 211 10.59 -13.01 -6.58
N VAL A 212 9.78 -12.79 -7.62
CA VAL A 212 9.64 -11.47 -8.27
C VAL A 212 9.04 -10.44 -7.33
N VAL A 213 8.07 -10.85 -6.50
CA VAL A 213 7.48 -9.99 -5.46
C VAL A 213 8.53 -9.61 -4.42
N MET A 214 9.34 -10.57 -3.98
CA MET A 214 10.43 -10.32 -3.02
C MET A 214 11.53 -9.43 -3.60
N ASP A 215 11.95 -9.68 -4.85
CA ASP A 215 12.94 -8.86 -5.56
C ASP A 215 12.44 -7.41 -5.65
N MET A 216 11.18 -7.21 -6.05
CA MET A 216 10.57 -5.88 -6.11
C MET A 216 10.62 -5.17 -4.76
N ILE A 217 10.24 -5.83 -3.67
CA ILE A 217 10.25 -5.25 -2.32
C ILE A 217 11.67 -4.93 -1.87
N ILE A 218 12.61 -5.88 -1.99
CA ILE A 218 13.98 -5.75 -1.47
C ILE A 218 14.74 -4.65 -2.22
N TYR A 219 14.74 -4.67 -3.56
CA TYR A 219 15.51 -3.70 -4.34
C TYR A 219 14.93 -2.29 -4.23
N GLN A 220 13.60 -2.15 -4.23
CA GLN A 220 12.92 -0.89 -3.96
C GLN A 220 13.32 -0.34 -2.59
N SER A 221 13.17 -1.13 -1.53
CA SER A 221 13.44 -0.69 -0.16
C SER A 221 14.92 -0.39 0.05
N LEU A 222 15.83 -1.12 -0.60
CA LEU A 222 17.26 -0.84 -0.57
C LEU A 222 17.55 0.55 -1.14
N VAL A 223 17.09 0.84 -2.37
CA VAL A 223 17.28 2.16 -2.99
C VAL A 223 16.66 3.24 -2.12
N ALA A 224 15.41 3.04 -1.67
CA ALA A 224 14.69 4.02 -0.88
C ALA A 224 15.41 4.32 0.45
N THR A 225 15.95 3.28 1.10
CA THR A 225 16.77 3.42 2.31
C THR A 225 18.04 4.22 2.02
N CYS A 226 18.77 3.94 0.93
CA CYS A 226 19.95 4.70 0.55
C CYS A 226 19.64 6.19 0.31
N VAL A 227 18.59 6.50 -0.45
CA VAL A 227 18.14 7.88 -0.70
C VAL A 227 17.79 8.59 0.62
N THR A 228 17.09 7.88 1.51
CA THR A 228 16.67 8.41 2.81
C THR A 228 17.86 8.65 3.74
N LEU A 229 18.86 7.75 3.74
CA LEU A 229 20.11 7.95 4.47
C LEU A 229 20.86 9.17 3.95
N VAL A 230 20.97 9.34 2.63
CA VAL A 230 21.55 10.55 2.03
C VAL A 230 20.81 11.80 2.51
N GLY A 231 19.48 11.79 2.52
CA GLY A 231 18.68 12.89 3.07
C GLY A 231 18.91 13.16 4.56
N LEU A 232 19.00 12.10 5.38
CA LEU A 232 19.30 12.19 6.81
C LEU A 232 20.67 12.83 7.08
N PHE A 233 21.69 12.44 6.31
CA PHE A 233 23.04 12.99 6.44
C PHE A 233 23.12 14.42 5.91
N ALA A 234 22.55 14.68 4.72
CA ALA A 234 22.57 15.99 4.08
C ALA A 234 21.78 17.06 4.86
N SER A 235 20.71 16.67 5.56
CA SER A 235 19.94 17.58 6.42
C SER A 235 20.61 17.90 7.76
N GLY A 236 21.64 17.16 8.16
CA GLY A 236 22.30 17.31 9.46
C GLY A 236 21.51 16.74 10.65
N GLU A 237 20.29 16.23 10.44
CA GLU A 237 19.45 15.67 11.50
C GLU A 237 20.13 14.51 12.25
N TRP A 238 21.04 13.78 11.57
CA TRP A 238 21.81 12.68 12.16
C TRP A 238 22.57 13.07 13.45
N SER A 239 23.07 14.31 13.52
CA SER A 239 23.83 14.83 14.66
C SER A 239 22.98 15.00 15.93
N GLY A 240 21.68 15.26 15.75
CA GLY A 240 20.71 15.46 16.83
C GLY A 240 20.16 14.16 17.41
N LEU A 241 20.25 13.04 16.69
CA LEU A 241 19.61 11.77 17.07
C LEU A 241 20.07 11.23 18.43
N LYS A 242 21.34 11.42 18.78
CA LYS A 242 21.87 10.98 20.09
C LYS A 242 21.22 11.73 21.24
N ASN A 243 20.93 13.02 21.05
CA ASN A 243 20.26 13.84 22.05
C ASN A 243 18.76 13.55 22.05
N GLU A 244 18.15 13.41 20.87
CA GLU A 244 16.74 13.01 20.74
C GLU A 244 16.44 11.71 21.50
N MET A 245 17.27 10.67 21.32
CA MET A 245 17.11 9.40 22.02
C MET A 245 17.28 9.53 23.54
N LYS A 246 18.13 10.46 24.01
CA LYS A 246 18.33 10.72 25.45
C LYS A 246 17.15 11.49 26.07
N GLU A 247 16.60 12.44 25.31
CA GLU A 247 15.50 13.32 25.72
C GLU A 247 14.11 12.69 25.51
N TYR A 248 14.04 11.53 24.86
CA TYR A 248 12.79 10.83 24.61
C TYR A 248 12.07 10.53 25.92
N GLU A 249 10.81 10.97 26.05
CA GLU A 249 10.06 11.01 27.30
C GLU A 249 9.92 9.62 27.94
N MET A 250 9.78 8.58 27.11
CA MET A 250 9.65 7.18 27.54
C MET A 250 11.00 6.46 27.71
N GLY A 251 12.12 7.17 27.56
CA GLY A 251 13.48 6.64 27.68
C GLY A 251 14.05 5.98 26.42
N LYS A 252 15.36 5.72 26.46
CA LYS A 252 16.15 5.22 25.31
C LYS A 252 15.69 3.87 24.78
N ALA A 253 15.35 2.94 25.66
CA ALA A 253 14.92 1.60 25.27
C ALA A 253 13.58 1.66 24.51
N SER A 254 12.63 2.45 25.01
CA SER A 254 11.33 2.68 24.37
C SER A 254 11.48 3.37 23.02
N TYR A 255 12.41 4.31 22.88
CA TYR A 255 12.75 4.92 21.59
C TYR A 255 13.17 3.87 20.56
N LEU A 256 14.15 3.03 20.91
CA LEU A 256 14.66 1.99 20.00
C LEU A 256 13.61 0.94 19.67
N LEU A 257 12.83 0.50 20.67
CA LEU A 257 11.73 -0.44 20.46
C LEU A 257 10.67 0.16 19.53
N ASN A 258 10.28 1.41 19.74
CA ASN A 258 9.29 2.09 18.91
C ASN A 258 9.73 2.14 17.44
N LEU A 259 10.96 2.58 17.17
CA LEU A 259 11.52 2.62 15.81
C LEU A 259 11.59 1.22 15.18
N THR A 260 12.00 0.22 15.96
CA THR A 260 12.15 -1.17 15.48
C THR A 260 10.81 -1.79 15.12
N PHE A 261 9.80 -1.68 16.00
CA PHE A 261 8.45 -2.18 15.72
C PHE A 261 7.80 -1.43 14.57
N THR A 262 8.01 -0.12 14.48
CA THR A 262 7.56 0.69 13.33
C THR A 262 8.13 0.13 12.03
N ALA A 263 9.43 -0.16 11.99
CA ALA A 263 10.07 -0.73 10.80
C ALA A 263 9.58 -2.13 10.44
N ILE A 264 9.38 -2.99 11.44
CA ILE A 264 8.82 -4.33 11.22
C ILE A 264 7.41 -4.23 10.65
N LEU A 265 6.55 -3.38 11.23
CA LEU A 265 5.16 -3.24 10.81
C LEU A 265 5.05 -2.64 9.41
N TRP A 266 5.83 -1.60 9.08
CA TRP A 266 5.86 -1.07 7.71
C TRP A 266 6.35 -2.08 6.69
N GLN A 267 7.31 -2.94 7.07
CA GLN A 267 7.76 -4.00 6.20
C GLN A 267 6.67 -5.06 5.97
N LEU A 268 5.98 -5.50 7.02
CA LEU A 268 4.87 -6.45 6.92
C LEU A 268 3.70 -5.88 6.10
N PHE A 269 3.39 -4.60 6.31
CA PHE A 269 2.43 -3.85 5.49
C PHE A 269 2.83 -3.88 4.01
N THR A 270 4.09 -3.60 3.69
CA THR A 270 4.60 -3.60 2.30
C THR A 270 4.47 -4.98 1.64
N ILE A 271 4.75 -6.07 2.37
CA ILE A 271 4.52 -7.45 1.89
C ILE A 271 3.04 -7.67 1.59
N GLY A 272 2.15 -7.24 2.50
CA GLY A 272 0.71 -7.30 2.33
C GLY A 272 0.27 -6.56 1.05
N CYS A 273 0.67 -5.30 0.90
CA CYS A 273 0.32 -4.47 -0.25
C CYS A 273 0.82 -5.09 -1.57
N VAL A 274 2.11 -5.32 -1.71
CA VAL A 274 2.68 -5.86 -2.96
C VAL A 274 2.13 -7.25 -3.26
N GLY A 275 1.89 -8.07 -2.24
CA GLY A 275 1.20 -9.36 -2.36
C GLY A 275 -0.22 -9.24 -2.93
N LEU A 276 -1.03 -8.28 -2.45
CA LEU A 276 -2.37 -8.02 -3.00
C LEU A 276 -2.32 -7.47 -4.43
N ILE A 277 -1.35 -6.61 -4.76
CA ILE A 277 -1.15 -6.12 -6.14
C ILE A 277 -0.89 -7.29 -7.09
N PHE A 278 -0.05 -8.21 -6.64
CA PHE A 278 0.34 -9.40 -7.40
C PHE A 278 -0.82 -10.40 -7.56
N GLU A 279 -1.59 -10.66 -6.49
CA GLU A 279 -2.69 -11.63 -6.51
C GLU A 279 -3.97 -11.12 -7.18
N VAL A 280 -4.23 -9.81 -7.10
CA VAL A 280 -5.50 -9.19 -7.50
C VAL A 280 -5.27 -7.94 -8.37
N SER A 281 -4.95 -6.79 -7.75
CA SER A 281 -4.72 -5.52 -8.44
C SER A 281 -4.22 -4.43 -7.49
N SER A 282 -3.66 -3.34 -8.05
CA SER A 282 -3.30 -2.16 -7.26
C SER A 282 -4.50 -1.50 -6.59
N LEU A 283 -5.65 -1.44 -7.27
CA LEU A 283 -6.86 -0.84 -6.73
C LEU A 283 -7.44 -1.64 -5.60
N PHE A 284 -7.45 -2.98 -5.71
CA PHE A 284 -7.89 -3.84 -4.63
C PHE A 284 -6.97 -3.69 -3.41
N SER A 285 -5.64 -3.74 -3.61
CA SER A 285 -4.68 -3.49 -2.54
C SER A 285 -4.90 -2.15 -1.85
N ASN A 286 -5.14 -1.09 -2.62
CA ASN A 286 -5.38 0.23 -2.07
C ASN A 286 -6.72 0.33 -1.35
N ALA A 287 -7.78 -0.28 -1.88
CA ALA A 287 -9.09 -0.32 -1.24
C ALA A 287 -9.01 -1.00 0.14
N ILE A 288 -8.28 -2.11 0.25
CA ILE A 288 -7.99 -2.75 1.55
C ILE A 288 -7.12 -1.85 2.44
N SER A 289 -6.19 -1.07 1.89
CA SER A 289 -5.41 -0.11 2.69
C SER A 289 -6.29 1.01 3.27
N VAL A 290 -7.18 1.57 2.44
CA VAL A 290 -8.11 2.64 2.84
C VAL A 290 -9.18 2.14 3.81
N LEU A 291 -9.52 0.85 3.81
CA LEU A 291 -10.36 0.26 4.84
C LEU A 291 -9.80 0.38 6.27
N GLY A 292 -8.48 0.36 6.41
CA GLY A 292 -7.83 0.54 7.70
C GLY A 292 -7.88 1.99 8.19
N VAL A 293 -8.12 2.94 7.28
CA VAL A 293 -8.06 4.37 7.59
C VAL A 293 -9.06 4.79 8.68
N PRO A 294 -10.34 4.37 8.70
CA PRO A 294 -11.27 4.64 9.80
C PRO A 294 -10.85 4.11 11.17
N VAL A 295 -10.09 3.00 11.21
CA VAL A 295 -9.66 2.36 12.46
C VAL A 295 -8.64 3.25 13.18
N VAL A 296 -7.82 3.98 12.42
CA VAL A 296 -6.75 4.83 12.99
C VAL A 296 -7.31 6.00 13.80
N PRO A 297 -8.27 6.83 13.33
CA PRO A 297 -8.94 7.83 14.14
C PRO A 297 -9.65 7.24 15.37
N MET A 298 -10.31 6.09 15.26
CA MET A 298 -10.96 5.44 16.41
C MET A 298 -9.96 5.08 17.51
N LEU A 299 -8.84 4.47 17.13
CA LEU A 299 -7.75 4.18 18.06
C LEU A 299 -7.08 5.46 18.57
N ALA A 300 -6.94 6.48 17.72
CA ALA A 300 -6.33 7.75 18.11
C ALA A 300 -7.13 8.51 19.16
N VAL A 301 -8.46 8.51 19.06
CA VAL A 301 -9.34 9.07 20.10
C VAL A 301 -9.14 8.33 21.43
N MET A 302 -9.05 7.00 21.41
CA MET A 302 -8.92 6.20 22.63
C MET A 302 -7.54 6.32 23.31
N PHE A 303 -6.46 6.43 22.52
CA PHE A 303 -5.08 6.40 23.06
C PHE A 303 -4.41 7.78 23.16
N PHE A 304 -4.91 8.78 22.44
CA PHE A 304 -4.29 10.11 22.35
C PHE A 304 -5.28 11.27 22.64
N ASP A 305 -6.49 10.97 23.14
CA ASP A 305 -7.55 11.94 23.47
C ASP A 305 -7.88 12.93 22.31
N ASP A 306 -7.76 12.47 21.06
CA ASP A 306 -8.03 13.29 19.87
C ASP A 306 -9.54 13.61 19.77
N LYS A 307 -9.92 14.87 19.49
CA LYS A 307 -11.35 15.26 19.46
C LYS A 307 -12.06 14.75 18.20
N MET A 308 -13.12 13.94 18.37
CA MET A 308 -14.00 13.46 17.29
C MET A 308 -15.25 14.33 17.16
N HIS A 309 -15.30 15.19 16.14
CA HIS A 309 -16.50 16.00 15.80
C HIS A 309 -17.49 15.20 14.94
N GLY A 310 -18.79 15.58 14.95
CA GLY A 310 -19.86 14.88 14.23
C GLY A 310 -19.64 14.73 12.71
N VAL A 311 -18.90 15.66 12.09
CA VAL A 311 -18.53 15.56 10.66
C VAL A 311 -17.40 14.56 10.43
N LYS A 312 -16.47 14.37 11.38
CA LYS A 312 -15.51 13.25 11.32
C LYS A 312 -16.26 11.91 11.35
N ALA A 313 -17.29 11.77 12.18
CA ALA A 313 -18.12 10.57 12.21
C ALA A 313 -18.89 10.35 10.89
N MET A 314 -19.49 11.41 10.32
CA MET A 314 -20.15 11.35 9.00
C MET A 314 -19.20 11.00 7.86
N SER A 315 -17.99 11.57 7.86
CA SER A 315 -16.92 11.27 6.88
C SER A 315 -16.51 9.80 6.93
N MET A 316 -16.53 9.22 8.13
CA MET A 316 -16.20 7.81 8.38
C MET A 316 -17.29 6.88 7.85
N VAL A 317 -18.56 7.22 8.08
CA VAL A 317 -19.72 6.50 7.52
C VAL A 317 -19.70 6.53 5.99
N LEU A 318 -19.39 7.68 5.39
CA LEU A 318 -19.27 7.82 3.94
C LEU A 318 -18.09 7.02 3.36
N ALA A 319 -16.95 6.96 4.07
CA ALA A 319 -15.81 6.12 3.67
C ALA A 319 -16.16 4.63 3.71
N ILE A 320 -16.85 4.18 4.76
CA ILE A 320 -17.36 2.79 4.88
C ILE A 320 -18.35 2.49 3.75
N TRP A 321 -19.27 3.40 3.46
CA TRP A 321 -20.25 3.23 2.38
C TRP A 321 -19.60 3.16 0.99
N GLY A 322 -18.67 4.06 0.69
CA GLY A 322 -17.92 4.06 -0.56
C GLY A 322 -17.10 2.77 -0.75
N PHE A 323 -16.58 2.23 0.36
CA PHE A 323 -15.89 0.95 0.38
C PHE A 323 -16.82 -0.25 0.10
N VAL A 324 -17.94 -0.36 0.81
CA VAL A 324 -18.91 -1.46 0.61
C VAL A 324 -19.38 -1.49 -0.84
N SER A 325 -19.60 -0.32 -1.43
CA SER A 325 -19.98 -0.17 -2.84
C SER A 325 -18.89 -0.69 -3.80
N TYR A 326 -17.61 -0.44 -3.49
CA TYR A 326 -16.47 -0.91 -4.30
C TYR A 326 -16.33 -2.44 -4.24
N VAL A 327 -16.37 -3.03 -3.04
CA VAL A 327 -16.25 -4.50 -2.88
C VAL A 327 -17.40 -5.24 -3.53
N TYR A 328 -18.61 -4.71 -3.41
CA TYR A 328 -19.78 -5.27 -4.07
C TYR A 328 -19.62 -5.27 -5.59
N GLN A 329 -19.06 -4.21 -6.16
CA GLN A 329 -18.78 -4.15 -7.60
C GLN A 329 -17.73 -5.17 -8.03
N GLN A 330 -16.66 -5.35 -7.25
CA GLN A 330 -15.63 -6.33 -7.57
C GLN A 330 -16.16 -7.77 -7.49
N TYR A 331 -17.05 -8.05 -6.54
CA TYR A 331 -17.80 -9.31 -6.49
C TYR A 331 -18.67 -9.52 -7.73
N LEU A 332 -19.38 -8.48 -8.19
CA LEU A 332 -20.20 -8.55 -9.41
C LEU A 332 -19.36 -8.77 -10.67
N ASP A 333 -18.20 -8.13 -10.78
CA ASP A 333 -17.31 -8.27 -11.94
C ASP A 333 -16.65 -9.66 -11.98
N ASP A 334 -16.27 -10.22 -10.83
CA ASP A 334 -15.78 -11.61 -10.71
C ASP A 334 -16.88 -12.61 -11.07
N THR A 335 -18.12 -12.41 -10.60
CA THR A 335 -19.26 -13.28 -10.91
C THR A 335 -19.66 -13.21 -12.39
N LYS A 336 -19.57 -12.02 -13.01
CA LYS A 336 -19.79 -11.86 -14.46
C LYS A 336 -18.68 -12.49 -15.30
N SER A 337 -17.44 -12.52 -14.80
CA SER A 337 -16.33 -13.21 -15.47
C SER A 337 -16.47 -14.74 -15.40
N GLU A 338 -16.99 -15.28 -14.28
CA GLU A 338 -17.33 -16.71 -14.11
C GLU A 338 -18.51 -17.11 -15.02
N ASN A 339 -19.50 -16.24 -15.19
CA ASN A 339 -20.66 -16.46 -16.08
C ASN A 339 -20.41 -16.21 -17.58
N ARG A 340 -19.26 -15.64 -17.98
CA ARG A 340 -18.85 -15.54 -19.40
C ARG A 340 -18.07 -16.75 -19.90
N ASN A 341 -17.72 -17.69 -19.02
CA ASN A 341 -17.08 -18.96 -19.36
C ASN A 341 -17.93 -20.22 -19.05
N PRO A 342 -19.19 -20.33 -19.51
CA PRO A 342 -19.80 -21.63 -19.76
C PRO A 342 -19.75 -21.92 -21.28
N SER A 343 -18.96 -22.93 -21.65
CA SER A 343 -19.14 -23.74 -22.86
C SER A 343 -19.14 -23.03 -24.23
N HIS A 344 -17.96 -22.83 -24.80
CA HIS A 344 -17.77 -23.13 -26.22
C HIS A 344 -17.36 -24.61 -26.34
N VAL A 345 -18.35 -25.51 -26.29
CA VAL A 345 -18.18 -26.87 -26.80
C VAL A 345 -18.40 -26.76 -28.32
N PRO A 346 -17.40 -27.04 -29.17
CA PRO A 346 -17.68 -27.23 -30.58
C PRO A 346 -18.59 -28.46 -30.67
N LYS A 347 -19.80 -28.29 -31.20
CA LYS A 347 -20.65 -29.41 -31.60
C LYS A 347 -19.81 -30.30 -32.52
N ALA A 348 -19.47 -31.49 -32.05
CA ALA A 348 -18.93 -32.54 -32.88
C ALA A 348 -19.97 -32.83 -33.98
N SER A 349 -19.61 -32.54 -35.22
CA SER A 349 -20.30 -33.09 -36.38
C SER A 349 -20.24 -34.61 -36.30
N SER A 350 -21.42 -35.24 -36.28
CA SER A 350 -21.58 -36.68 -36.40
C SER A 350 -20.97 -37.19 -37.71
N PRO A 351 -20.29 -38.35 -37.72
CA PRO A 351 -19.98 -39.04 -38.97
C PRO A 351 -21.29 -39.61 -39.52
N LEU A 352 -21.72 -39.12 -40.69
CA LEU A 352 -22.69 -39.85 -41.50
C LEU A 352 -21.93 -40.99 -42.19
N GLU A 353 -22.45 -42.18 -41.96
CA GLU A 353 -21.99 -43.45 -42.49
C GLU A 353 -21.92 -43.42 -44.02
N GLU A 354 -20.82 -44.02 -44.51
CA GLU A 354 -20.59 -44.41 -45.88
C GLU A 354 -21.69 -45.35 -46.40
N GLU A 355 -21.96 -45.18 -47.67
CA GLU A 355 -22.68 -46.04 -48.60
C GLU A 355 -22.71 -47.54 -48.25
N VAL A 356 -23.92 -48.11 -48.29
CA VAL A 356 -24.13 -49.52 -48.65
C VAL A 356 -25.17 -49.58 -49.78
N ASN A 357 -24.66 -49.76 -51.00
CA ASN A 357 -25.21 -50.54 -52.13
C ASN A 357 -26.73 -50.78 -52.22
N ARG A 358 -27.41 -50.12 -53.16
CA ARG A 358 -27.97 -50.73 -54.40
C ARG A 358 -28.76 -49.74 -55.24
#